data_AF-A0A8I1R881-F1
#
_entry.id   AF-A0A8I1R881-F1
#
_cell.length_a   1.000
_cell.length_b   1.000
_cell.length_c   1.000
_cell.angle_alpha   90.00
_cell.angle_beta   90.00
_cell.angle_gamma   90.00
#
_symmetry.space_group_name_H-M   'P 1'
#
loop_
_entity.id
_entity.type
_entity.pdbx_description
1 polymer ?
#
loop_
_entity_poly.entity_id
_entity_poly.type
_entity_poly.pdbx_seq_one_letter_code
_entity_poly.pdbx_strand_id
1 'polypeptide(L)'
;MVVTFDTLKFVETLREAGVPEAQAKAMSQAMRDAHETAELVTGRDLREATLTIGAEIQALRAEVRAIEPRLTIRLGGIVVVALGAFTALSKWIA
;
A
#
# COMPACT_ATOMS: atom_id res chain seq x y z
N MET A 1 4.66 11.70 13.00
CA MET A 1 4.46 12.68 14.07
C MET A 1 4.37 11.88 15.34
N VAL A 2 5.44 11.85 16.14
CA VAL A 2 5.42 11.17 17.44
C VAL A 2 4.72 12.12 18.41
N VAL A 3 3.59 11.71 18.98
CA VAL A 3 2.96 12.45 20.07
C VAL A 3 3.73 12.12 21.34
N THR A 4 4.51 13.06 21.84
CA THR A 4 5.32 12.86 23.06
C THR A 4 4.43 12.98 24.30
N PHE A 5 4.42 11.95 25.15
CA PHE A 5 3.68 11.97 26.41
C PHE A 5 4.51 12.65 27.51
N ASP A 6 4.07 13.86 27.90
CA ASP A 6 4.70 14.64 28.97
C ASP A 6 4.24 14.12 30.35
N THR A 7 5.11 13.31 30.95
CA THR A 7 5.00 12.75 32.29
C THR A 7 4.71 13.81 33.35
N LEU A 8 5.45 14.92 33.29
CA LEU A 8 5.47 15.91 34.35
C LEU A 8 4.16 16.68 34.33
N LYS A 9 3.79 17.18 33.15
CA LYS A 9 2.51 17.86 32.97
C LYS A 9 1.32 16.98 33.36
N PHE A 10 1.38 15.69 33.04
CA PHE A 10 0.32 14.73 33.42
C PHE A 10 0.19 14.58 34.95
N VAL A 11 1.31 14.40 35.65
CA VAL A 11 1.33 14.29 37.12
C VAL A 11 0.86 15.59 37.78
N GLU A 12 1.29 16.74 37.27
CA GLU A 12 0.88 18.05 37.79
C GLU A 12 -0.62 18.28 37.62
N THR A 13 -1.17 17.94 36.45
CA THR A 13 -2.61 18.07 36.17
C THR A 13 -3.45 17.21 37.14
N LEU A 14 -2.99 15.98 37.41
CA LEU A 14 -3.67 15.10 38.38
C LEU A 14 -3.58 15.64 39.81
N ARG A 15 -2.42 16.19 40.19
CA ARG A 15 -2.24 16.81 41.50
C ARG A 15 -3.13 18.04 41.68
N GLU A 16 -3.25 18.89 40.67
CA GLU A 16 -4.15 20.06 40.67
C GLU A 16 -5.63 19.63 40.78
N ALA A 17 -5.98 18.47 40.23
CA ALA A 17 -7.30 17.85 40.39
C ALA A 17 -7.51 17.16 41.76
N GLY A 18 -6.53 17.20 42.66
CA GLY A 18 -6.61 16.63 44.00
C GLY A 18 -6.15 15.17 44.13
N VAL A 19 -5.55 14.60 43.08
CA VAL A 19 -4.97 13.24 43.15
C VAL A 19 -3.66 13.28 43.96
N PRO A 20 -3.48 12.39 44.95
CA PRO A 20 -2.22 12.29 45.69
C PRO A 20 -1.03 12.01 44.78
N GLU A 21 0.12 12.62 45.06
CA GLU A 21 1.32 12.55 44.21
C GLU A 21 1.75 11.12 43.89
N ALA A 22 1.68 10.21 44.86
CA ALA A 22 2.03 8.80 44.68
C ALA A 22 1.10 8.11 43.65
N GLN A 23 -0.20 8.40 43.70
CA GLN A 23 -1.17 7.87 42.72
C GLN A 23 -0.97 8.51 41.35
N ALA A 24 -0.76 9.83 41.29
CA ALA A 24 -0.52 10.54 40.05
C ALA A 24 0.73 10.00 39.31
N LYS A 25 1.83 9.73 40.05
CA LYS A 25 3.03 9.10 39.49
C LYS A 25 2.76 7.67 39.01
N ALA A 26 2.05 6.86 39.79
CA ALA A 26 1.69 5.48 39.40
C ALA A 26 0.83 5.45 38.13
N MET A 27 -0.16 6.35 38.01
CA MET A 27 -0.99 6.49 36.81
C MET A 27 -0.17 6.93 35.60
N SER A 28 0.78 7.86 35.79
CA SER A 28 1.67 8.32 34.72
C SER A 28 2.60 7.24 34.19
N GLN A 29 3.07 6.35 35.08
CA GLN A 29 3.87 5.19 34.70
C GLN A 29 3.04 4.17 33.94
N ALA A 30 1.88 3.76 34.48
CA ALA A 30 0.99 2.81 33.81
C ALA A 30 0.56 3.28 32.41
N MET A 31 0.31 4.59 32.23
CA MET A 31 -0.06 5.15 30.93
C MET A 31 1.10 5.20 29.94
N ARG A 32 2.34 5.40 30.42
CA ARG A 32 3.54 5.31 29.58
C ARG A 32 3.79 3.89 29.11
N ASP A 33 3.72 2.94 30.03
CA ASP A 33 3.93 1.52 29.74
C ASP A 33 2.89 1.04 28.73
N ALA A 34 1.62 1.44 28.88
CA ALA A 34 0.54 1.13 27.94
C ALA A 34 0.74 1.77 26.55
N HIS A 35 1.32 2.97 26.48
CA HIS A 35 1.68 3.61 25.21
C HIS A 35 2.89 2.97 24.54
N GLU A 36 3.83 2.40 25.29
CA GLU A 36 4.98 1.66 24.74
C GLU A 36 4.60 0.25 24.25
N THR A 37 3.60 -0.40 24.86
CA THR A 37 3.13 -1.73 24.44
C THR A 37 2.13 -1.69 23.28
N ALA A 38 1.52 -0.54 23.00
CA ALA A 38 0.72 -0.38 21.79
C ALA A 38 1.69 -0.34 20.59
N GLU A 39 1.79 -1.44 19.84
CA GLU A 39 2.42 -1.46 18.53
C GLU A 39 1.66 -0.50 17.59
N LEU A 40 2.07 0.77 17.61
CA LEU A 40 1.53 1.77 16.71
C LEU A 40 2.15 1.52 15.33
N VAL A 41 1.35 1.11 14.35
CA VAL A 41 1.72 1.25 12.94
C VAL A 41 2.06 2.71 12.74
N THR A 42 3.34 3.00 12.59
CA THR A 42 3.81 4.37 12.54
C THR A 42 3.35 4.97 11.22
N GLY A 43 3.07 6.27 11.17
CA GLY A 43 2.77 6.94 9.90
C GLY A 43 3.88 6.77 8.84
N ARG A 44 5.07 6.34 9.24
CA ARG A 44 6.16 5.90 8.37
C ARG A 44 5.83 4.57 7.68
N ASP A 45 5.40 3.56 8.43
CA ASP A 45 5.07 2.23 7.92
C ASP A 45 3.90 2.30 6.93
N LEU A 46 2.90 3.13 7.24
CA LEU A 46 1.78 3.39 6.31
C LEU A 46 2.26 4.07 5.02
N ARG A 47 3.21 5.00 5.12
CA ARG A 47 3.78 5.68 3.94
C ARG A 47 4.59 4.71 3.09
N GLU A 48 5.39 3.84 3.72
CA GLU A 48 6.16 2.81 3.04
C GLU A 48 5.22 1.82 2.32
N ALA A 49 4.19 1.33 3.00
CA ALA A 49 3.16 0.48 2.39
C ALA A 49 2.48 1.17 1.19
N THR A 50 2.13 2.46 1.32
CA THR A 50 1.50 3.23 0.24
C THR A 50 2.42 3.38 -0.97
N LEU A 51 3.73 3.60 -0.74
CA LEU A 51 4.73 3.71 -1.81
C LEU A 51 4.91 2.38 -2.53
N THR A 52 5.03 1.27 -1.78
CA THR A 52 5.16 -0.08 -2.35
C THR A 52 3.94 -0.45 -3.20
N ILE A 53 2.73 -0.25 -2.67
CA ILE A 53 1.48 -0.49 -3.41
C ILE A 53 1.41 0.39 -4.67
N GLY A 54 1.80 1.66 -4.56
CA GLY A 54 1.84 2.58 -5.70
C GLY A 54 2.79 2.13 -6.81
N ALA A 55 3.95 1.57 -6.45
CA ALA A 55 4.91 1.03 -7.40
C ALA A 55 4.38 -0.24 -8.09
N GLU A 56 3.79 -1.16 -7.34
CA GLU A 56 3.20 -2.40 -7.87
C GLU A 56 2.04 -2.12 -8.85
N ILE A 57 1.17 -1.15 -8.52
CA ILE A 57 0.09 -0.73 -9.42
C ILE A 57 0.64 -0.17 -10.73
N GLN A 58 1.73 0.60 -10.68
CA GLN A 58 2.36 1.14 -11.89
C GLN A 58 2.98 0.03 -12.75
N ALA A 59 3.66 -0.93 -12.13
CA ALA A 59 4.20 -2.09 -12.84
C ALA A 59 3.08 -2.89 -13.53
N LEU A 60 2.00 -3.21 -12.80
CA LEU A 60 0.86 -3.93 -13.35
C LEU A 60 0.19 -3.17 -14.49
N ARG A 61 0.05 -1.84 -14.39
CA ARG A 61 -0.50 -1.02 -15.49
C ARG A 61 0.39 -1.07 -16.74
N ALA A 62 1.71 -1.08 -16.58
CA ALA A 62 2.64 -1.20 -17.70
C ALA A 62 2.51 -2.58 -18.38
N GLU A 63 2.41 -3.65 -17.60
CA GLU A 63 2.20 -5.00 -18.13
C GLU A 63 0.87 -5.12 -18.90
N VAL A 64 -0.23 -4.61 -18.32
CA VAL A 64 -1.54 -4.62 -18.99
C VAL A 64 -1.50 -3.83 -20.30
N ARG A 65 -0.88 -2.65 -20.32
CA ARG A 65 -0.71 -1.87 -21.57
C ARG A 65 0.12 -2.60 -22.61
N ALA A 66 1.06 -3.45 -22.20
CA ALA A 66 1.88 -4.23 -23.13
C ALA A 66 1.12 -5.43 -23.75
N ILE A 67 0.00 -5.85 -23.16
CA ILE A 67 -0.83 -6.97 -23.69
C ILE A 67 -1.57 -6.54 -24.96
N GLU A 68 -2.15 -5.33 -24.98
CA GLU A 68 -2.98 -4.81 -26.06
C GLU A 68 -2.30 -4.80 -27.45
N PRO A 69 -1.06 -4.26 -27.61
CA PRO A 69 -0.37 -4.29 -28.91
C PRO A 69 0.07 -5.71 -29.29
N ARG A 70 0.45 -6.56 -28.32
CA ARG A 70 0.88 -7.94 -28.59
C ARG A 70 -0.26 -8.79 -29.13
N LEU A 71 -1.45 -8.65 -28.56
CA LEU A 71 -2.65 -9.31 -29.06
C LEU A 71 -3.02 -8.81 -30.46
N THR A 72 -2.98 -7.49 -30.67
CA THR A 72 -3.29 -6.89 -31.98
C THR A 72 -2.36 -7.41 -33.09
N ILE A 73 -1.04 -7.44 -32.84
CA ILE A 73 -0.07 -7.96 -33.81
C ILE A 73 -0.28 -9.46 -34.07
N ARG A 74 -0.51 -10.25 -33.01
CA ARG A 74 -0.70 -11.70 -33.14
C ARG A 74 -1.96 -12.04 -33.93
N LEU A 75 -3.07 -11.35 -33.66
CA LEU A 75 -4.32 -11.52 -34.40
C LEU A 75 -4.17 -11.07 -35.85
N GLY A 76 -3.52 -9.91 -36.10
CA GLY A 76 -3.23 -9.44 -37.46
C GLY A 76 -2.41 -10.46 -38.26
N GLY A 77 -1.38 -11.04 -37.66
CA GLY A 77 -0.56 -12.08 -38.29
C GLY A 77 -1.37 -13.34 -38.65
N ILE A 78 -2.22 -13.81 -37.74
CA ILE A 78 -3.11 -14.97 -38.01
C ILE A 78 -4.05 -14.67 -39.17
N VAL A 79 -4.65 -13.47 -39.22
CA VAL A 79 -5.55 -13.06 -40.31
C VAL A 79 -4.81 -13.05 -41.66
N VAL A 80 -3.61 -12.45 -41.72
CA VAL A 80 -2.80 -12.41 -42.96
C VAL A 80 -2.43 -13.82 -43.43
N VAL A 81 -2.02 -14.70 -42.52
CA VAL A 81 -1.69 -16.10 -42.85
C VAL A 81 -2.92 -16.86 -43.35
N ALA A 82 -4.06 -16.71 -42.67
CA ALA A 82 -5.31 -17.38 -43.05
C ALA A 82 -5.81 -16.92 -44.43
N LEU A 83 -5.80 -15.61 -44.69
CA LEU A 83 -6.20 -15.06 -45.99
C LEU A 83 -5.21 -15.47 -47.10
N GLY A 84 -3.91 -15.49 -46.82
CA GLY A 84 -2.89 -15.97 -47.75
C GLY A 84 -3.08 -17.45 -48.13
N ALA A 85 -3.30 -18.32 -47.14
CA ALA A 85 -3.58 -19.73 -47.37
C ALA A 85 -4.88 -19.91 -48.18
N PHE A 86 -5.95 -19.19 -47.83
CA PHE A 86 -7.23 -19.26 -48.51
C PHE A 86 -7.14 -18.85 -49.99
N THR A 87 -6.46 -17.74 -50.29
CA THR A 87 -6.25 -17.26 -51.67
C THR A 87 -5.35 -18.18 -52.49
N ALA A 88 -4.36 -18.82 -51.88
CA ALA A 88 -3.53 -19.81 -52.56
C ALA A 88 -4.32 -21.08 -52.91
N LEU A 89 -5.15 -21.59 -51.98
CA LEU A 89 -6.00 -22.74 -52.25
C LEU A 89 -7.06 -22.45 -53.33
N SER A 90 -7.70 -21.27 -53.30
CA SER A 90 -8.73 -20.93 -54.28
C SER A 90 -8.19 -20.86 -55.71
N LYS A 91 -6.96 -20.35 -55.90
CA LYS A 91 -6.28 -20.33 -57.21
C LYS A 91 -5.77 -21.69 -57.68
N TRP A 92 -5.65 -22.67 -56.79
CA TRP A 92 -5.21 -24.02 -57.17
C TRP A 92 -6.38 -24.92 -57.58
N ILE A 93 -7.58 -24.65 -57.05
CA ILE A 93 -8.80 -25.42 -57.34
C ILE A 93 -9.57 -24.85 -58.55
N ALA A 94 -9.44 -23.56 -58.83
CA ALA A 94 -10.00 -22.88 -60.01
C ALA A 94 -9.07 -22.98 -61.22
#